data_AF-A0A947Y7H0-F1
#
_entry.id   AF-A0A947Y7H0-F1
#
_cell.length_a   1.000
_cell.length_b   1.000
_cell.length_c   1.000
_cell.angle_alpha   90.00
_cell.angle_beta   90.00
_cell.angle_gamma   90.00
#
_symmetry.space_group_name_H-M   'P 1'
#
loop_
_entity.id
_entity.type
_entity.pdbx_description
1 polymer ?
#
loop_
_entity_poly.entity_id
_entity_poly.type
_entity_poly.pdbx_seq_one_letter_code
_entity_poly.pdbx_strand_id
1 'polypeptide(L)' 'IKLPEHFKVKLSFKNHTKAFKASFYPGMEQISSTNVVFETDNYFEVLRMLLFVV' A
#
# COMPACT_ATOMS: atom_id res chain seq x y z
N ILE A 1 13.05 2.18 19.60
CA ILE A 1 11.61 1.89 19.37
C ILE A 1 11.53 0.51 18.73
N LYS A 2 10.66 -0.38 19.20
CA LYS A 2 10.41 -1.68 18.57
C LYS A 2 9.27 -1.53 17.56
N LEU A 3 9.49 -1.95 16.32
CA LEU A 3 8.48 -1.93 15.27
C LEU A 3 7.65 -3.23 15.27
N PRO A 4 6.45 -3.22 14.65
CA PRO A 4 5.71 -4.45 14.38
C PRO A 4 6.53 -5.45 13.54
N GLU A 5 6.28 -6.74 13.74
CA GLU A 5 6.86 -7.82 12.92
C GLU A 5 6.20 -7.90 11.54
N HIS A 6 4.94 -7.47 11.44
CA HIS A 6 4.18 -7.47 10.20
C HIS A 6 3.39 -6.16 10.05
N PHE A 7 3.35 -5.64 8.83
CA PHE A 7 2.64 -4.42 8.48
C PHE A 7 1.54 -4.71 7.48
N LYS A 8 0.33 -4.25 7.80
CA LYS A 8 -0.80 -4.21 6.87
C LYS A 8 -1.21 -2.76 6.65
N VAL A 9 -0.97 -2.25 5.46
CA VAL A 9 -1.24 -0.86 5.10
C VAL A 9 -2.43 -0.81 4.16
N LYS A 10 -3.52 -0.20 4.61
CA LYS A 10 -4.71 0.05 3.79
C LYS A 10 -4.70 1.51 3.33
N LEU A 11 -4.79 1.72 2.02
CA LEU A 11 -4.86 3.04 1.42
C LEU A 11 -6.23 3.25 0.78
N SER A 12 -6.84 4.40 1.07
CA SER A 12 -8.13 4.82 0.53
C SER A 12 -7.93 6.08 -0.30
N PHE A 13 -8.30 6.03 -1.57
CA PHE A 13 -8.15 7.13 -2.51
C PHE A 13 -9.50 7.76 -2.82
N LYS A 14 -9.54 9.09 -2.92
CA LYS A 14 -10.75 9.82 -3.35
C LYS A 14 -11.13 9.51 -4.81
N ASN A 15 -10.15 9.18 -5.65
CA ASN A 15 -10.34 8.88 -7.06
C ASN A 15 -9.90 7.44 -7.36
N HIS A 16 -10.79 6.65 -7.96
CA HIS A 16 -10.53 5.28 -8.38
C HIS A 16 -9.31 5.12 -9.30
N THR A 17 -9.01 6.12 -10.15
CA THR A 17 -7.83 6.06 -11.02
C THR A 17 -6.51 6.08 -10.24
N LYS A 18 -6.47 6.75 -9.08
CA LYS A 18 -5.30 6.74 -8.20
C LYS A 18 -5.13 5.40 -7.51
N ALA A 19 -6.23 4.79 -7.04
CA ALA A 19 -6.19 3.45 -6.47
C ALA A 19 -5.71 2.42 -7.52
N PHE A 20 -6.20 2.53 -8.75
CA PHE A 20 -5.76 1.67 -9.86
C PHE A 20 -4.28 1.87 -10.22
N LYS A 21 -3.76 3.10 -10.20
CA LYS A 21 -2.31 3.31 -10.37
C LYS A 21 -1.51 2.70 -9.22
N ALA A 22 -1.99 2.87 -7.99
CA ALA A 22 -1.31 2.37 -6.80
C ALA A 22 -1.27 0.83 -6.74
N SER A 23 -2.25 0.14 -7.34
CA SER A 23 -2.28 -1.33 -7.39
C SER A 23 -1.17 -1.94 -8.26
N PHE A 24 -0.43 -1.14 -9.04
CA PHE A 24 0.74 -1.60 -9.77
C PHE A 24 2.01 -1.74 -8.93
N TYR A 25 2.01 -1.32 -7.66
CA TYR A 25 3.12 -1.63 -6.79
C TYR A 25 3.18 -3.15 -6.51
N PRO A 26 4.34 -3.81 -6.62
CA PRO A 26 4.45 -5.24 -6.36
C PRO A 26 3.91 -5.64 -4.98
N GLY A 27 3.05 -6.66 -4.93
CA GLY A 27 2.43 -7.14 -3.69
C GLY A 27 1.26 -6.30 -3.19
N MET A 28 0.82 -5.28 -3.93
CA MET A 28 -0.40 -4.54 -3.64
C MET A 28 -1.64 -5.30 -4.13
N GLU A 29 -2.68 -5.36 -3.31
CA GLU A 29 -3.97 -5.94 -3.65
C GLU A 29 -5.03 -4.84 -3.77
N GLN A 30 -5.76 -4.80 -4.89
CA GLN A 30 -6.89 -3.88 -5.05
C GLN A 30 -8.18 -4.51 -4.55
N ILE A 31 -8.60 -4.10 -3.36
CA ILE A 31 -9.78 -4.66 -2.67
C ILE A 31 -11.09 -3.93 -3.00
N SER A 32 -11.02 -2.79 -3.70
CA SER A 32 -12.19 -2.10 -4.27
C SER A 32 -11.76 -1.06 -5.33
N SER A 33 -12.72 -0.38 -5.95
CA SER A 33 -12.42 0.71 -6.90
C SER A 33 -11.56 1.83 -6.31
N THR A 34 -11.60 2.06 -5.00
CA THR A 34 -10.91 3.18 -4.33
C THR A 34 -9.98 2.75 -3.21
N ASN A 35 -9.83 1.46 -2.93
CA ASN A 35 -9.00 0.97 -1.83
C ASN A 35 -8.03 -0.11 -2.28
N VAL A 36 -6.81 -0.03 -1.77
CA VAL A 36 -5.76 -1.04 -1.95
C VAL A 36 -5.15 -1.40 -0.60
N VAL A 37 -4.56 -2.60 -0.52
CA VAL A 37 -3.89 -3.13 0.67
C VAL A 37 -2.51 -3.63 0.29
N PHE A 38 -1.52 -3.32 1.13
CA PHE A 38 -0.16 -3.83 1.03
C PHE A 38 0.24 -4.49 2.35
N GLU A 39 0.83 -5.68 2.27
CA GLU A 39 1.30 -6.44 3.43
C GLU A 39 2.79 -6.78 3.30
N THR A 40 3.56 -6.61 4.38
CA THR A 40 5.01 -6.90 4.40
C THR A 40 5.55 -7.01 5.83
N ASP A 41 6.63 -7.77 6.01
CA ASP A 41 7.38 -7.83 7.27
C ASP A 41 8.52 -6.79 7.33
N ASN A 42 8.77 -6.08 6.23
CA ASN A 42 9.87 -5.14 6.12
C ASN A 42 9.38 -3.69 6.10
N TYR A 43 9.71 -2.92 7.14
CA TYR A 43 9.35 -1.51 7.23
C TYR A 43 9.91 -0.65 6.06
N PHE A 44 11.08 -0.98 5.52
CA PHE A 44 11.62 -0.25 4.36
C PHE A 44 10.82 -0.51 3.08
N GLU A 45 10.12 -1.64 2.97
CA GLU A 45 9.17 -1.88 1.86
C GLU A 45 7.93 -0.99 2.01
N VAL A 46 7.45 -0.76 3.24
CA VAL A 46 6.37 0.21 3.49
C VAL A 46 6.76 1.60 3.01
N LEU A 47 7.97 2.06 3.32
CA LEU A 47 8.46 3.37 2.90
C LEU A 47 8.63 3.46 1.37
N ARG A 48 9.16 2.41 0.72
CA ARG A 48 9.28 2.36 -0.74
C ARG A 48 7.93 2.35 -1.44
N MET A 49 6.97 1.59 -0.92
CA MET A 49 5.60 1.60 -1.39
C MET A 49 5.00 3.00 -1.29
N LEU A 50 5.14 3.66 -0.13
CA LEU A 50 4.63 5.02 0.06
C LEU A 50 5.25 6.03 -0.92
N LEU A 51 6.56 5.91 -1.20
CA LEU A 51 7.24 6.74 -2.19
C LEU A 51 6.71 6.53 -3.62
N PHE A 52 6.26 5.32 -3.96
CA PHE A 52 5.70 5.01 -5.28
C PHE A 52 4.26 5.53 -5.46
N VAL A 53 3.44 5.44 -4.41
CA VAL A 53 1.98 5.73 -4.50
C VAL A 53 1.60 7.20 -4.26
N VAL A 54 2.47 7.98 -3.58
CA VAL A 54 2.27 9.41 -3.30
C VAL A 54 2.74 10.27 -4.47
#